data_AF-A0A968K2G2-F1
#
_entry.id   AF-A0A968K2G2-F1
#
_cell.length_a   1.000
_cell.length_b   1.000
_cell.length_c   1.000
_cell.angle_alpha   90.00
_cell.angle_beta   90.00
_cell.angle_gamma   90.00
#
_symmetry.space_group_name_H-M   'P 1'
#
loop_
_entity.id
_entity.type
_entity.pdbx_description
1 polymer ?
#
loop_
_entity_poly.entity_id
_entity_poly.type
_entity_poly.pdbx_seq_one_letter_code
_entity_poly.pdbx_strand_id
1 'polypeptide(L)'
;MTRVWVRNGRTTDGRAVDLAVRDGRIEAVEDHDPSRTDGPDLAGWLLLPPMVEPHAHLDKALTAEAVPNPRGDLEGAVEAWAAAAAAGCF
;
A
#
# COMPACT_ATOMS: atom_id res chain seq x y z
N MET A 1 -8.18 -24.15 -3.69
CA MET A 1 -6.98 -23.41 -4.12
C MET A 1 -7.40 -22.50 -5.24
N THR A 2 -7.26 -21.19 -5.06
CA THR A 2 -7.75 -20.19 -5.99
C THR A 2 -6.56 -19.57 -6.71
N ARG A 3 -6.58 -19.63 -8.04
CA ARG A 3 -5.65 -18.94 -8.92
C ARG A 3 -6.38 -17.80 -9.61
N VAL A 4 -5.75 -16.63 -9.67
CA VAL A 4 -6.27 -15.45 -10.35
C VAL A 4 -5.15 -14.82 -11.19
N TRP A 5 -5.52 -14.23 -12.32
CA TRP A 5 -4.62 -13.41 -13.12
C TRP A 5 -4.85 -11.93 -12.87
N VAL A 6 -3.79 -11.14 -12.97
CA VAL A 6 -3.84 -9.69 -13.05
C VAL A 6 -3.10 -9.30 -14.33
N ARG A 7 -3.80 -8.68 -15.28
CA ARG A 7 -3.34 -8.58 -16.67
C ARG A 7 -2.82 -7.20 -17.02
N ASN A 8 -2.01 -7.14 -18.08
CA ASN A 8 -1.62 -5.90 -18.75
C ASN A 8 -1.01 -4.86 -17.79
N GLY A 9 -0.17 -5.31 -16.85
CA GLY A 9 0.64 -4.42 -16.03
C GLY A 9 1.96 -4.08 -16.72
N ARG A 10 2.63 -3.02 -16.28
CA ARG A 10 3.98 -2.66 -16.75
C ARG A 10 5.02 -2.88 -15.69
N THR A 11 6.11 -3.56 -16.01
CA THR A 11 7.30 -3.60 -15.14
C THR A 11 8.10 -2.30 -15.26
N THR A 12 9.04 -2.06 -14.33
CA THR A 12 9.87 -0.84 -14.30
C THR A 12 10.80 -0.68 -15.51
N ASP A 13 11.08 -1.77 -16.23
CA ASP A 13 11.80 -1.78 -17.52
C ASP A 13 10.87 -1.58 -18.73
N GLY A 14 9.56 -1.39 -18.51
CA GLY A 14 8.57 -1.06 -19.54
C GLY A 14 7.85 -2.24 -20.18
N ARG A 15 8.20 -3.50 -19.84
CA ARG A 15 7.52 -4.68 -20.41
C ARG A 15 6.07 -4.77 -19.94
N ALA A 16 5.17 -5.15 -20.85
CA ALA A 16 3.79 -5.47 -20.52
C ALA A 16 3.71 -6.93 -20.06
N VAL A 17 3.10 -7.18 -18.90
CA VAL A 17 3.07 -8.52 -18.28
C VAL A 17 1.70 -8.87 -17.70
N ASP A 18 1.42 -10.16 -17.61
CA ASP A 18 0.35 -10.76 -16.82
C ASP A 18 0.93 -11.49 -15.59
N LEU A 19 0.30 -11.32 -14.43
CA LEU A 19 0.71 -11.89 -13.16
C LEU A 19 -0.27 -12.98 -12.73
N ALA A 20 0.21 -14.21 -12.53
CA ALA A 20 -0.57 -15.26 -11.89
C ALA A 20 -0.34 -15.23 -10.38
N VAL A 21 -1.43 -15.17 -9.62
CA VAL A 21 -1.43 -15.28 -8.17
C VAL A 21 -2.21 -16.52 -7.75
N ARG A 22 -1.56 -17.41 -6.99
CA ARG A 22 -2.18 -18.60 -6.45
C ARG A 22 -2.08 -18.58 -4.93
N ASP A 23 -3.22 -18.67 -4.27
CA ASP A 23 -3.31 -18.75 -2.81
C ASP A 23 -2.46 -17.65 -2.10
N GLY A 24 -2.51 -16.42 -2.64
CA GLY A 24 -1.80 -15.25 -2.13
C GLY A 24 -0.32 -15.15 -2.49
N ARG A 25 0.21 -16.07 -3.32
CA ARG A 25 1.60 -16.05 -3.79
C ARG A 25 1.67 -15.80 -5.28
N ILE A 26 2.68 -15.05 -5.71
CA ILE A 26 3.01 -14.93 -7.13
C ILE A 26 3.49 -16.29 -7.63
N GLU A 27 2.74 -16.88 -8.56
CA GLU A 27 3.04 -18.15 -9.19
C GLU A 27 3.82 -17.95 -10.50
N ALA A 28 3.48 -16.92 -11.28
CA ALA A 28 4.13 -16.61 -12.55
C ALA A 28 4.04 -15.12 -12.90
N VAL A 29 5.02 -14.63 -13.65
CA VAL A 29 5.01 -13.35 -14.37
C VAL A 29 5.32 -13.66 -15.82
N GLU A 30 4.38 -13.42 -16.72
CA GLU A 30 4.47 -13.75 -18.14
C GLU A 30 4.30 -12.48 -18.98
N ASP A 31 4.78 -12.48 -20.22
CA ASP A 31 4.47 -11.37 -21.13
C ASP A 31 2.95 -11.26 -21.33
N HIS A 32 2.45 -10.05 -21.49
CA HIS A 32 1.01 -9.80 -21.61
C HIS A 32 0.44 -10.53 -22.84
N ASP A 33 -0.59 -11.34 -22.63
CA ASP A 33 -1.36 -12.00 -23.68
C ASP A 33 -2.72 -11.29 -23.86
N PRO A 34 -2.94 -10.57 -24.97
CA PRO A 34 -4.21 -9.88 -25.22
C PRO A 34 -5.41 -10.82 -25.33
N SER A 35 -5.21 -12.12 -25.60
CA SER A 35 -6.27 -13.11 -25.65
C SER A 35 -6.75 -13.56 -24.26
N ARG A 36 -5.97 -13.26 -23.22
CA ARG A 36 -6.29 -13.58 -21.84
C ARG A 36 -7.38 -12.63 -21.33
N THR A 37 -8.49 -13.21 -20.83
CA THR A 37 -9.67 -12.46 -20.37
C THR A 37 -10.00 -12.64 -18.89
N ASP A 38 -9.27 -13.49 -18.16
CA ASP A 38 -9.50 -13.75 -16.75
C ASP A 38 -8.82 -12.72 -15.83
N GLY A 39 -9.56 -12.30 -14.80
CA GLY A 39 -9.06 -11.34 -13.81
C GLY A 39 -8.97 -9.88 -14.28
N PRO A 40 -8.63 -8.96 -13.35
CA PRO A 40 -8.57 -7.53 -13.62
C PRO A 40 -7.52 -7.15 -14.66
N ASP A 41 -7.85 -6.16 -15.48
CA ASP A 41 -6.94 -5.48 -16.41
C ASP A 41 -6.36 -4.24 -15.73
N LEU A 42 -5.04 -4.10 -15.71
CA LEU A 42 -4.36 -2.93 -15.15
C LEU A 42 -4.21 -1.78 -16.14
N ALA A 43 -4.66 -1.92 -17.38
CA ALA A 43 -4.61 -0.89 -18.42
C ALA A 43 -3.21 -0.27 -18.62
N GLY A 44 -2.16 -1.06 -18.43
CA GLY A 44 -0.77 -0.63 -18.54
C GLY A 44 -0.22 0.11 -17.32
N TRP A 45 -0.86 0.03 -16.15
CA TRP A 45 -0.33 0.61 -14.91
C TRP A 45 0.98 -0.06 -14.47
N LEU A 46 1.82 0.72 -13.80
CA LEU A 46 3.09 0.26 -13.25
C LEU A 46 2.84 -0.76 -12.12
N LEU A 47 3.38 -1.96 -12.30
CA LEU A 47 3.46 -3.01 -11.29
C LEU A 47 4.70 -2.81 -10.44
N LEU A 48 4.47 -2.63 -9.14
CA LEU A 48 5.50 -2.55 -8.12
C LEU A 48 5.24 -3.60 -7.03
N PRO A 49 6.29 -4.13 -6.40
CA PRO A 49 6.13 -4.80 -5.11
C PRO A 49 5.40 -3.88 -4.12
N PRO A 50 4.58 -4.44 -3.21
CA PRO A 50 3.98 -3.64 -2.16
C PRO A 50 5.07 -2.95 -1.32
N MET A 51 4.84 -1.69 -0.98
CA MET A 51 5.73 -0.97 -0.06
C MET A 51 5.64 -1.56 1.34
N VAL A 52 6.75 -1.53 2.08
CA VAL A 52 6.84 -1.99 3.47
C VAL A 52 7.27 -0.81 4.32
N GLU A 53 6.51 -0.54 5.39
CA GLU A 53 6.82 0.48 6.39
C GLU A 53 7.46 -0.19 7.61
N PRO A 54 8.77 -0.01 7.86
CA PRO A 54 9.44 -0.64 9.01
C PRO A 54 9.09 0.00 10.36
N HIS A 55 8.58 1.24 10.39
CA HIS A 55 8.31 1.97 11.62
C HIS A 55 6.99 2.75 11.55
N ALA A 56 5.94 2.20 12.16
CA ALA A 56 4.64 2.84 12.25
C ALA A 56 4.11 2.87 13.69
N HIS A 57 3.42 3.96 14.03
CA HIS A 57 2.67 4.12 15.28
C HIS A 57 1.18 4.03 15.00
N LEU A 58 0.62 2.81 15.07
CA LEU A 58 -0.80 2.57 14.79
C LEU A 58 -1.73 3.21 15.83
N ASP A 59 -1.26 3.37 17.07
CA ASP A 59 -1.92 4.11 18.14
C ASP A 59 -2.14 5.59 17.82
N LYS A 60 -1.35 6.13 16.88
CA LYS A 60 -1.43 7.53 16.44
C LYS A 60 -2.06 7.70 15.05
N ALA A 61 -2.63 6.62 14.50
CA ALA A 61 -3.24 6.69 13.18
C ALA A 61 -4.42 7.68 13.19
N LEU A 62 -4.51 8.52 12.16
CA LEU A 62 -5.58 9.49 11.95
C LEU A 62 -5.70 10.59 13.04
N THR A 63 -4.67 10.83 13.85
CA THR A 63 -4.69 11.89 14.88
C THR A 63 -4.02 13.19 14.45
N ALA A 64 -3.40 13.24 13.27
CA ALA A 64 -2.54 14.35 12.86
C ALA A 64 -3.30 15.69 12.78
N GLU A 65 -4.53 15.67 12.29
CA GLU A 65 -5.40 16.85 12.18
C GLU A 65 -6.05 17.23 13.51
N ALA A 66 -6.31 16.25 14.39
CA ALA A 66 -6.95 16.45 15.68
C ALA A 66 -5.97 16.93 16.77
N VAL A 67 -4.69 16.57 16.63
CA VAL A 67 -3.63 16.86 17.60
C VAL A 67 -2.53 17.67 16.89
N PRO A 68 -2.70 18.99 16.74
CA PRO A 68 -1.70 19.82 16.11
C PRO A 68 -0.40 19.82 16.93
N ASN A 69 0.73 19.96 16.23
CA ASN A 69 2.03 20.24 16.84
C ASN A 69 2.48 21.68 16.45
N PRO A 70 2.02 22.73 17.15
CA PRO A 70 2.38 24.11 16.81
C PRO A 70 3.86 24.42 16.97
N ARG A 71 4.56 23.71 17.87
CA ARG A 71 5.99 23.88 18.10
C ARG A 71 6.82 23.34 16.92
N GLY A 72 6.29 22.33 16.23
CA GLY A 72 6.91 21.76 15.02
C GLY A 72 8.10 20.85 15.29
N ASP A 73 8.36 20.47 16.55
CA ASP A 73 9.43 19.58 16.96
C ASP A 73 8.90 18.26 17.55
N LEU A 74 9.80 17.31 17.77
CA LEU A 74 9.44 15.99 18.30
C LEU A 74 8.83 16.08 19.71
N GLU A 75 9.41 16.90 20.57
CA GLU A 75 8.98 17.06 21.96
C GLU A 75 7.56 17.64 22.03
N GLY A 76 7.27 18.67 21.25
CA GLY A 76 5.94 19.25 21.12
C GLY A 76 4.90 18.26 20.58
N ALA A 77 5.28 17.39 19.64
CA ALA A 77 4.39 16.32 19.17
C ALA A 77 4.07 15.29 20.27
N VAL A 78 5.07 14.93 21.08
CA VAL A 78 4.89 14.00 22.21
C VAL A 78 3.99 14.61 23.29
N GLU A 79 4.25 15.86 23.67
CA GLU A 79 3.45 16.62 24.64
C GLU A 79 1.99 16.73 24.19
N ALA A 80 1.75 17.18 22.94
CA ALA A 80 0.41 17.38 22.41
C ALA A 80 -0.39 16.08 22.34
N TRP A 81 0.25 15.00 21.87
CA TRP A 81 -0.41 13.69 21.77
C TRP A 81 -0.72 13.09 23.14
N ALA A 82 0.20 13.17 24.10
CA ALA A 82 -0.03 12.70 25.46
C ALA A 82 -1.20 13.44 26.13
N ALA A 83 -1.29 14.75 25.94
CA ALA A 83 -2.39 15.56 26.46
C ALA A 83 -3.75 15.16 25.85
N ALA A 84 -3.81 14.97 24.53
CA ALA A 84 -5.03 14.56 23.83
C ALA A 84 -5.50 13.15 24.26
N ALA A 85 -4.56 12.21 24.44
CA ALA A 85 -4.86 10.87 24.94
C ALA A 85 -5.41 10.93 26.38
N ALA A 86 -4.78 11.71 27.27
CA ALA A 86 -5.24 11.87 28.65
C ALA A 86 -6.63 12.54 28.74
N ALA A 87 -7.00 13.36 27.75
CA ALA A 87 -8.30 14.00 27.65
C ALA A 87 -9.38 13.11 27.00
N GLY A 88 -9.03 11.92 26.50
CA GLY A 88 -9.96 11.01 25.82
C GLY A 88 -10.47 11.55 24.48
N CYS A 89 -9.64 12.30 23.75
CA CYS A 89 -10.01 12.86 22.44
C CYS A 89 -10.15 11.79 21.34
N PHE A 90 -9.68 10.57 21.59
CA PHE A 90 -9.76 9.39 20.73
C PHE A 90 -9.71 8.12 21.59
#